data_AF-A0A1E7L3E6-F1
#
_entry.id   AF-A0A1E7L3E6-F1
#
_cell.length_a   1.000
_cell.length_b   1.000
_cell.length_c   1.000
_cell.angle_alpha   90.00
_cell.angle_beta   90.00
_cell.angle_gamma   90.00
#
_symmetry.space_group_name_H-M   'P 1'
#
loop_
_entity.id
_entity.type
_entity.pdbx_description
1 polymer ?
#
loop_
_entity_poly.entity_id
_entity_poly.type
_entity_poly.pdbx_seq_one_letter_code
_entity_poly.pdbx_strand_id
1 'polypeptide(L)'
;MGETATATTTAAAAEGALDEIHILWTSEGMSCDGDTVSVTAASLPSLEDVVLGAVPGLPKVHLHNKVLAYESGEDFLEAFRKGARGELGPFILVVEGSIPNENINGDGYWTAMGNDPQTGEPITLNTWLDRLAPHAWAVVAIGTCATYGGIHAMAGNPTGCMGLTDYLGADYRSTAGLPIVNVPGCPVQPDNFMETLLWVLHQAAGLAPTIPLDEKLRPTWLFGKTVHEGCDRGSYYEQGDFANDYNSPKCLVKIGCWGPVVNCNVTKRGWMDGVGGCPNVGGICIGCTMPGFPDKFMPFMDEPPGGSLSSSLMSLYGPFIRSLRSITNRSADREPKWRHNEPALTSGYQPRWTGRK
;
A
#
# COMPACT_ATOMS: atom_id res chain seq x y z
N MET A 1 -25.99 47.60 -5.30
CA MET A 1 -24.63 47.04 -5.44
C MET A 1 -24.59 45.75 -4.68
N GLY A 2 -24.98 44.66 -5.35
CA GLY A 2 -25.02 43.31 -4.80
C GLY A 2 -24.68 42.39 -5.96
N GLU A 3 -23.40 42.11 -6.09
CA GLU A 3 -22.83 41.35 -7.20
C GLU A 3 -22.80 39.88 -6.78
N THR A 4 -23.77 39.11 -7.25
CA THR A 4 -23.81 37.65 -7.10
C THR A 4 -22.73 37.04 -7.99
N ALA A 5 -21.60 36.68 -7.38
CA ALA A 5 -20.56 35.91 -8.04
C ALA A 5 -21.05 34.46 -8.22
N THR A 6 -21.52 34.14 -9.42
CA THR A 6 -21.68 32.76 -9.89
C THR A 6 -20.30 32.12 -9.97
N ALA A 7 -20.02 31.20 -9.04
CA ALA A 7 -18.87 30.32 -9.12
C ALA A 7 -19.05 29.39 -10.33
N THR A 8 -18.34 29.69 -11.42
CA THR A 8 -18.25 28.82 -12.59
C THR A 8 -17.46 27.58 -12.21
N THR A 9 -18.15 26.55 -11.72
CA THR A 9 -17.62 25.19 -11.66
C THR A 9 -17.63 24.66 -13.08
N THR A 10 -16.51 24.73 -13.77
CA THR A 10 -16.29 23.91 -14.97
C THR A 10 -16.14 22.47 -14.52
N ALA A 11 -17.29 21.82 -14.32
CA ALA A 11 -17.40 20.38 -14.41
C ALA A 11 -17.04 20.01 -15.85
N ALA A 12 -15.81 19.54 -16.06
CA ALA A 12 -15.49 18.75 -17.24
C ALA A 12 -16.27 17.44 -17.08
N ALA A 13 -17.45 17.40 -17.70
CA ALA A 13 -18.21 16.17 -17.84
C ALA A 13 -17.34 15.15 -18.58
N ALA A 14 -17.28 13.94 -18.03
CA ALA A 14 -16.55 12.80 -18.54
C ALA A 14 -16.97 12.47 -19.99
N GLU A 15 -16.03 12.56 -20.93
CA GLU A 15 -16.12 11.81 -22.16
C GLU A 15 -15.72 10.36 -21.87
N GLY A 16 -16.72 9.48 -21.91
CA GLY A 16 -16.58 8.03 -22.07
C GLY A 16 -16.42 7.21 -20.80
N ALA A 17 -17.48 7.06 -20.01
CA ALA A 17 -17.55 5.93 -19.07
C ALA A 17 -17.37 4.61 -19.84
N LEU A 18 -16.50 3.73 -19.36
CA LEU A 18 -16.20 2.47 -20.02
C LEU A 18 -17.19 1.38 -19.56
N ASP A 19 -17.75 0.63 -20.51
CA ASP A 19 -18.64 -0.51 -20.21
C ASP A 19 -17.84 -1.77 -19.81
N GLU A 20 -16.64 -1.93 -20.36
CA GLU A 20 -15.75 -3.05 -20.08
C GLU A 20 -14.29 -2.63 -20.19
N ILE A 21 -13.42 -3.34 -19.45
CA ILE A 21 -12.00 -3.03 -19.37
C ILE A 21 -11.18 -4.31 -19.16
N HIS A 22 -10.04 -4.38 -19.83
CA HIS A 22 -9.08 -5.46 -19.62
C HIS A 22 -8.06 -5.07 -18.55
N ILE A 23 -7.63 -6.03 -17.74
CA ILE A 23 -6.46 -5.87 -16.86
C ILE A 23 -5.39 -6.80 -17.40
N LEU A 24 -4.41 -6.23 -18.11
CA LEU A 24 -3.23 -6.95 -18.56
C LEU A 24 -2.20 -6.91 -17.43
N TRP A 25 -2.10 -7.98 -16.67
CA TRP A 25 -1.18 -8.08 -15.53
C TRP A 25 -0.02 -9.00 -15.88
N THR A 26 1.16 -8.40 -16.05
CA THR A 26 2.40 -9.15 -16.24
C THR A 26 3.19 -9.19 -14.94
N SER A 27 3.56 -10.41 -14.52
CA SER A 27 4.51 -10.64 -13.43
C SER A 27 5.87 -11.11 -13.95
N GLU A 28 6.15 -10.84 -15.23
CA GLU A 28 7.42 -11.16 -15.88
C GLU A 28 8.44 -10.03 -15.75
N GLY A 29 8.29 -9.13 -14.76
CA GLY A 29 9.44 -8.41 -14.23
C GLY A 29 10.38 -9.34 -13.48
N MET A 30 11.46 -8.80 -12.92
CA MET A 30 12.15 -9.53 -11.85
C MET A 30 11.24 -9.54 -10.63
N SER A 31 10.48 -10.63 -10.53
CA SER A 31 9.33 -10.83 -9.66
C SER A 31 9.48 -12.12 -8.88
N CYS A 32 8.83 -12.17 -7.71
CA CYS A 32 8.61 -13.40 -6.97
C CYS A 32 7.15 -13.87 -7.02
N ASP A 33 6.30 -13.18 -7.79
CA ASP A 33 4.84 -13.32 -7.89
C ASP A 33 4.10 -13.14 -6.55
N GLY A 34 4.80 -12.60 -5.54
CA GLY A 34 4.29 -12.41 -4.19
C GLY A 34 3.22 -11.34 -4.08
N ASP A 35 3.22 -10.34 -4.98
CA ASP A 35 2.19 -9.30 -4.99
C ASP A 35 0.89 -9.86 -5.57
N THR A 36 0.98 -10.67 -6.63
CA THR A 36 -0.16 -11.45 -7.13
C THR A 36 -0.72 -12.36 -6.05
N VAL A 37 0.11 -13.15 -5.35
CA VAL A 37 -0.35 -14.02 -4.27
C VAL A 37 -0.98 -13.22 -3.13
N SER A 38 -0.40 -12.08 -2.74
CA SER A 38 -0.94 -11.22 -1.70
C SER A 38 -2.35 -10.73 -2.03
N VAL A 39 -2.59 -10.30 -3.26
CA VAL A 39 -3.90 -9.80 -3.71
C VAL A 39 -5.01 -10.86 -3.63
N THR A 40 -4.68 -12.16 -3.76
CA THR A 40 -5.68 -13.23 -3.57
C THR A 40 -6.22 -13.32 -2.14
N ALA A 41 -5.56 -12.67 -1.17
CA ALA A 41 -6.01 -12.61 0.23
C ALA A 41 -6.82 -11.34 0.55
N ALA A 42 -7.09 -10.48 -0.44
CA ALA A 42 -7.90 -9.28 -0.24
C ALA A 42 -9.38 -9.64 -0.03
N SER A 43 -10.08 -8.83 0.76
CA SER A 43 -11.50 -9.03 1.08
C SER A 43 -12.33 -7.75 0.93
N LEU A 44 -11.70 -6.59 0.65
CA LEU A 44 -12.36 -5.29 0.66
C LEU A 44 -11.98 -4.37 -0.53
N PRO A 45 -12.42 -4.67 -1.76
CA PRO A 45 -13.11 -5.88 -2.19
C PRO A 45 -12.12 -7.02 -2.46
N SER A 46 -12.62 -8.26 -2.53
CA SER A 46 -11.80 -9.36 -3.04
C SER A 46 -11.60 -9.28 -4.55
N LEU A 47 -10.66 -10.06 -5.08
CA LEU A 47 -10.42 -10.11 -6.52
C LEU A 47 -11.63 -10.69 -7.27
N GLU A 48 -12.27 -11.71 -6.73
CA GLU A 48 -13.48 -12.30 -7.28
C GLU A 48 -14.68 -11.36 -7.21
N ASP A 49 -14.80 -10.51 -6.18
CA ASP A 49 -15.84 -9.47 -6.14
C ASP A 49 -15.72 -8.52 -7.33
N VAL A 50 -14.49 -8.15 -7.72
CA VAL A 50 -14.23 -7.28 -8.87
C VAL A 50 -14.49 -8.02 -10.18
N VAL A 51 -13.95 -9.23 -10.36
CA VAL A 51 -14.09 -10.00 -11.62
C VAL A 51 -15.54 -10.42 -11.87
N LEU A 52 -16.28 -10.80 -10.83
CA LEU A 52 -17.69 -11.20 -10.94
C LEU A 52 -18.65 -10.00 -10.98
N GLY A 53 -18.16 -8.77 -10.84
CA GLY A 53 -18.99 -7.56 -10.86
C GLY A 53 -19.91 -7.43 -9.66
N ALA A 54 -19.49 -7.92 -8.48
CA ALA A 54 -20.24 -7.80 -7.24
C ALA A 54 -20.36 -6.33 -6.78
N VAL A 55 -19.38 -5.49 -7.13
CA VAL A 55 -19.45 -4.04 -6.93
C VAL A 55 -20.19 -3.39 -8.10
N PRO A 56 -21.39 -2.82 -7.88
CA PRO A 56 -22.22 -2.29 -8.96
C PRO A 56 -21.65 -1.00 -9.55
N GLY A 57 -21.87 -0.80 -10.85
CA GLY A 57 -21.49 0.42 -11.57
C GLY A 57 -20.05 0.45 -12.08
N LEU A 58 -19.26 -0.60 -11.84
CA LEU A 58 -17.94 -0.76 -12.45
C LEU A 58 -18.05 -1.30 -13.89
N PRO A 59 -17.05 -1.03 -14.76
CA PRO A 59 -16.92 -1.74 -16.03
C PRO A 59 -16.80 -3.25 -15.77
N LYS A 60 -17.26 -4.05 -16.73
CA LYS A 60 -16.96 -5.48 -16.73
C LYS A 60 -15.45 -5.70 -16.83
N VAL A 61 -14.88 -6.42 -15.88
CA VAL A 61 -13.43 -6.65 -15.80
C VAL A 61 -13.06 -7.97 -16.47
N HIS A 62 -12.10 -7.90 -17.40
CA HIS A 62 -11.45 -9.08 -17.99
C HIS A 62 -10.02 -9.17 -17.44
N LEU A 63 -9.79 -10.06 -16.47
CA LEU A 63 -8.49 -10.22 -15.81
C LEU A 63 -7.57 -11.17 -16.60
N HIS A 64 -6.37 -10.69 -16.94
CA HIS A 64 -5.31 -11.47 -17.57
C HIS A 64 -4.10 -11.50 -16.65
N ASN A 65 -4.09 -12.42 -15.67
CA ASN A 65 -2.97 -12.67 -14.77
C ASN A 65 -2.59 -14.16 -14.86
N LYS A 66 -1.32 -14.48 -15.18
CA LYS A 66 -0.90 -15.86 -15.48
C LYS A 66 -1.16 -16.86 -14.34
N VAL A 67 -1.16 -16.39 -13.08
CA VAL A 67 -1.32 -17.25 -11.91
C VAL A 67 -2.77 -17.77 -11.82
N LEU A 68 -3.73 -17.01 -12.35
CA LEU A 68 -5.17 -17.26 -12.20
C LEU A 68 -5.87 -17.53 -13.53
N ALA A 69 -5.21 -17.25 -14.66
CA ALA A 69 -5.78 -17.43 -15.99
C ALA A 69 -6.10 -18.90 -16.27
N TYR A 70 -7.21 -19.13 -16.98
CA TYR A 70 -7.54 -20.46 -17.48
C TYR A 70 -6.76 -20.76 -18.77
N GLU A 71 -6.63 -19.76 -19.63
CA GLU A 71 -5.84 -19.79 -20.85
C GLU A 71 -4.36 -19.98 -20.54
N SER A 72 -3.63 -20.64 -21.45
CA SER A 72 -2.20 -20.90 -21.28
C SER A 72 -1.45 -20.72 -22.60
N GLY A 73 -0.14 -20.47 -22.50
CA GLY A 73 0.72 -20.27 -23.66
C GLY A 73 0.24 -19.14 -24.55
N GLU A 74 0.11 -19.43 -25.85
CA GLU A 74 -0.26 -18.44 -26.87
C GLU A 74 -1.69 -17.91 -26.71
N ASP A 75 -2.62 -18.73 -26.21
CA ASP A 75 -4.00 -18.32 -25.98
C ASP A 75 -4.07 -17.23 -24.89
N PHE A 76 -3.26 -17.34 -23.84
CA PHE A 76 -3.10 -16.31 -22.81
C PHE A 76 -2.44 -15.04 -23.38
N LEU A 77 -1.39 -15.21 -24.18
CA LEU A 77 -0.63 -14.09 -24.75
C LEU A 77 -1.42 -13.28 -25.80
N GLU A 78 -2.51 -13.82 -26.36
CA GLU A 78 -3.27 -13.13 -27.39
C GLU A 78 -3.83 -11.78 -26.92
N ALA A 79 -4.26 -11.67 -25.66
CA ALA A 79 -4.71 -10.38 -25.10
C ALA A 79 -3.57 -9.35 -25.06
N PHE A 80 -2.38 -9.76 -24.63
CA PHE A 80 -1.20 -8.90 -24.62
C PHE A 80 -0.79 -8.50 -26.05
N ARG A 81 -0.83 -9.42 -27.00
CA ARG A 81 -0.51 -9.12 -28.40
C ARG A 81 -1.50 -8.15 -29.03
N LYS A 82 -2.81 -8.31 -28.79
CA LYS A 82 -3.82 -7.33 -29.21
C LYS A 82 -3.56 -5.96 -28.59
N GLY A 83 -3.23 -5.92 -27.30
CA GLY A 83 -2.86 -4.67 -26.61
C GLY A 83 -1.68 -3.98 -27.27
N ALA A 84 -0.62 -4.73 -27.58
CA ALA A 84 0.59 -4.25 -28.24
C ALA A 84 0.35 -3.75 -29.67
N ARG A 85 -0.69 -4.24 -30.36
CA ARG A 85 -1.09 -3.78 -31.70
C ARG A 85 -2.13 -2.66 -31.66
N GLY A 86 -2.60 -2.25 -30.47
CA GLY A 86 -3.69 -1.30 -30.32
C GLY A 86 -5.06 -1.85 -30.79
N GLU A 87 -5.20 -3.18 -30.83
CA GLU A 87 -6.42 -3.89 -31.25
C GLU A 87 -7.27 -4.36 -30.06
N LEU A 88 -6.74 -4.26 -28.84
CA LEU A 88 -7.50 -4.52 -27.63
C LEU A 88 -8.35 -3.30 -27.27
N GLY A 89 -9.51 -3.53 -26.65
CA GLY A 89 -10.25 -2.47 -26.00
C GLY A 89 -9.45 -1.80 -24.87
N PRO A 90 -10.03 -0.81 -24.17
CA PRO A 90 -9.36 -0.14 -23.06
C PRO A 90 -8.80 -1.13 -22.04
N PHE A 91 -7.56 -0.90 -21.60
CA PHE A 91 -6.92 -1.79 -20.64
C PHE A 91 -6.06 -1.06 -19.61
N ILE A 92 -6.03 -1.62 -18.41
CA ILE A 92 -5.07 -1.27 -17.37
C ILE A 92 -3.87 -2.22 -17.52
N LEU A 93 -2.67 -1.66 -17.69
CA LEU A 93 -1.43 -2.42 -17.64
C LEU A 93 -0.96 -2.47 -16.18
N VAL A 94 -0.94 -3.65 -15.59
CA VAL A 94 -0.38 -3.90 -14.27
C VAL A 94 0.98 -4.57 -14.43
N VAL A 95 2.01 -3.98 -13.83
CA VAL A 95 3.40 -4.47 -13.89
C VAL A 95 3.83 -4.89 -12.50
N GLU A 96 4.22 -6.14 -12.35
CA GLU A 96 4.80 -6.73 -11.14
C GLU A 96 6.26 -7.14 -11.39
N GLY A 97 7.13 -6.84 -10.42
CA GLY A 97 8.57 -7.02 -10.54
C GLY A 97 9.30 -5.83 -11.18
N SER A 98 10.61 -5.73 -10.93
CA SER A 98 11.44 -4.63 -11.45
C SER A 98 11.82 -4.83 -12.91
N ILE A 99 12.06 -3.72 -13.62
CA ILE A 99 12.38 -3.72 -15.05
C ILE A 99 13.90 -3.85 -15.22
N PRO A 100 14.42 -4.87 -15.90
CA PRO A 100 15.87 -5.01 -16.11
C PRO A 100 16.42 -3.97 -17.08
N ASN A 101 17.72 -3.71 -16.95
CA ASN A 101 18.43 -2.95 -17.96
C ASN A 101 18.90 -3.89 -19.08
N GLU A 102 18.06 -4.03 -20.11
CA GLU A 102 18.39 -4.85 -21.28
C GLU A 102 19.47 -4.20 -22.18
N ASN A 103 20.02 -3.02 -21.84
CA ASN A 103 21.18 -2.46 -22.57
C ASN A 103 22.51 -3.11 -22.15
N ILE A 104 22.52 -3.95 -21.11
CA ILE A 104 23.73 -4.58 -20.55
C ILE A 104 23.63 -6.12 -20.49
N ASN A 105 22.69 -6.71 -21.22
CA ASN A 105 22.40 -8.15 -21.24
C ASN A 105 23.27 -8.96 -22.25
N GLY A 106 24.02 -8.28 -23.12
CA GLY A 106 24.80 -8.93 -24.18
C GLY A 106 23.89 -9.50 -25.28
N ASP A 107 24.09 -10.77 -25.63
CA ASP A 107 23.29 -11.48 -26.63
C ASP A 107 22.05 -12.17 -26.03
N GLY A 108 21.84 -12.04 -24.71
CA GLY A 108 20.77 -12.72 -23.97
C GLY A 108 19.62 -11.78 -23.59
N TYR A 109 18.96 -12.11 -22.47
CA TYR A 109 17.92 -11.30 -21.84
C TYR A 109 17.89 -11.60 -20.34
N TRP A 110 17.34 -10.69 -19.54
CA TRP A 110 17.15 -10.90 -18.10
C TRP A 110 15.78 -11.49 -17.78
N THR A 111 14.73 -10.99 -18.44
CA THR A 111 13.37 -11.54 -18.34
C THR A 111 12.59 -11.35 -19.64
N ALA A 112 11.71 -12.30 -19.96
CA ALA A 112 10.92 -12.31 -21.18
C ALA A 112 9.57 -13.01 -20.97
N MET A 113 8.60 -12.65 -21.81
CA MET A 113 7.26 -13.21 -21.81
C MET A 113 6.85 -13.56 -23.24
N GLY A 114 6.73 -14.86 -23.53
CA GLY A 114 6.39 -15.33 -24.87
C GLY A 114 7.49 -15.04 -25.91
N ASN A 115 7.24 -15.50 -27.14
CA ASN A 115 8.17 -15.34 -28.25
C ASN A 115 7.54 -14.48 -29.36
N ASP A 116 8.39 -13.79 -30.11
CA ASP A 116 8.02 -13.11 -31.33
C ASP A 116 7.65 -14.15 -32.40
N PRO A 117 6.43 -14.12 -32.97
CA PRO A 117 6.01 -15.14 -33.93
C PRO A 117 6.81 -15.16 -35.23
N GLN A 118 7.49 -14.06 -35.58
CA GLN A 118 8.26 -13.94 -36.82
C GLN A 118 9.69 -14.44 -36.64
N THR A 119 10.33 -14.10 -35.53
CA THR A 119 11.75 -14.46 -35.29
C THR A 119 11.91 -15.70 -34.42
N GLY A 120 10.91 -16.05 -33.61
CA GLY A 120 10.97 -17.10 -32.60
C GLY A 120 11.69 -16.68 -31.31
N GLU A 121 12.21 -15.46 -31.24
CA GLU A 121 13.00 -14.96 -30.11
C GLU A 121 12.11 -14.51 -28.94
N PRO A 122 12.58 -14.63 -27.68
CA PRO A 122 11.84 -14.14 -26.52
C PRO A 122 11.57 -12.63 -26.57
N ILE A 123 10.37 -12.20 -26.20
CA ILE A 123 10.01 -10.79 -26.09
C ILE A 123 10.29 -10.33 -24.66
N THR A 124 11.29 -9.47 -24.48
CA THR A 124 11.65 -8.93 -23.16
C THR A 124 10.52 -8.12 -22.53
N LEU A 125 10.51 -8.01 -21.20
CA LEU A 125 9.56 -7.11 -20.52
C LEU A 125 9.64 -5.68 -21.06
N ASN A 126 10.84 -5.16 -21.27
CA ASN A 126 11.10 -3.83 -21.83
C ASN A 126 10.37 -3.64 -23.17
N THR A 127 10.49 -4.63 -24.06
CA THR A 127 9.80 -4.62 -25.36
C THR A 127 8.27 -4.65 -25.19
N TRP A 128 7.74 -5.41 -24.22
CA TRP A 128 6.32 -5.39 -23.91
C TRP A 128 5.86 -4.03 -23.39
N LEU A 129 6.63 -3.40 -22.49
CA LEU A 129 6.31 -2.08 -21.95
C LEU A 129 6.26 -1.02 -23.06
N ASP A 130 7.26 -1.01 -23.96
CA ASP A 130 7.31 -0.08 -25.08
C ASP A 130 6.12 -0.23 -26.03
N ARG A 131 5.62 -1.46 -26.19
CA ARG A 131 4.46 -1.76 -27.05
C ARG A 131 3.12 -1.51 -26.34
N LEU A 132 3.01 -1.74 -25.04
CA LEU A 132 1.74 -1.70 -24.31
C LEU A 132 1.47 -0.35 -23.64
N ALA A 133 2.48 0.25 -23.01
CA ALA A 133 2.28 1.48 -22.23
C ALA A 133 1.71 2.64 -23.05
N PRO A 134 2.05 2.84 -24.35
CA PRO A 134 1.43 3.88 -25.17
C PRO A 134 -0.06 3.67 -25.46
N HIS A 135 -0.57 2.44 -25.34
CA HIS A 135 -1.96 2.08 -25.60
C HIS A 135 -2.80 1.89 -24.33
N ALA A 136 -2.14 1.78 -23.17
CA ALA A 136 -2.82 1.56 -21.91
C ALA A 136 -3.72 2.74 -21.52
N TRP A 137 -4.93 2.44 -21.02
CA TRP A 137 -5.83 3.41 -20.40
C TRP A 137 -5.27 3.91 -19.07
N ALA A 138 -4.70 3.00 -18.27
CA ALA A 138 -3.91 3.33 -17.08
C ALA A 138 -2.73 2.36 -16.94
N VAL A 139 -1.69 2.78 -16.24
CA VAL A 139 -0.54 1.94 -15.89
C VAL A 139 -0.37 1.92 -14.37
N VAL A 140 -0.34 0.73 -13.79
CA VAL A 140 -0.22 0.50 -12.35
C VAL A 140 1.02 -0.35 -12.09
N ALA A 141 1.94 0.15 -11.26
CA ALA A 141 3.05 -0.64 -10.76
C ALA A 141 2.67 -1.23 -9.39
N ILE A 142 2.66 -2.56 -9.29
CA ILE A 142 2.32 -3.29 -8.07
C ILE A 142 3.59 -3.84 -7.41
N GLY A 143 3.71 -3.60 -6.11
CA GLY A 143 4.87 -4.02 -5.32
C GLY A 143 6.09 -3.11 -5.51
N THR A 144 6.95 -3.10 -4.49
CA THR A 144 8.10 -2.17 -4.45
C THR A 144 9.11 -2.41 -5.57
N CYS A 145 9.19 -3.65 -6.06
CA CYS A 145 10.04 -3.98 -7.20
C CYS A 145 9.60 -3.23 -8.47
N ALA A 146 8.31 -3.26 -8.81
CA ALA A 146 7.81 -2.55 -9.99
C ALA A 146 7.78 -1.03 -9.79
N THR A 147 7.49 -0.55 -8.58
CA THR A 147 7.40 0.90 -8.35
C THR A 147 8.77 1.58 -8.32
N TYR A 148 9.75 0.97 -7.63
CA TYR A 148 11.03 1.62 -7.27
C TYR A 148 12.26 0.73 -7.49
N GLY A 149 12.14 -0.43 -8.13
CA GLY A 149 13.21 -1.42 -8.30
C GLY A 149 13.33 -2.41 -7.12
N GLY A 150 13.20 -1.93 -5.88
CA GLY A 150 13.11 -2.76 -4.68
C GLY A 150 14.35 -3.63 -4.45
N ILE A 151 14.14 -4.82 -3.85
CA ILE A 151 15.25 -5.70 -3.44
C ILE A 151 16.11 -6.20 -4.60
N HIS A 152 15.52 -6.35 -5.79
CA HIS A 152 16.27 -6.76 -6.97
C HIS A 152 17.18 -5.64 -7.52
N ALA A 153 16.83 -4.37 -7.26
CA ALA A 153 17.62 -3.20 -7.65
C ALA A 153 18.64 -2.76 -6.59
N MET A 154 18.84 -3.58 -5.55
CA MET A 154 19.79 -3.34 -4.46
C MET A 154 21.24 -3.18 -4.95
N ALA A 155 22.08 -2.50 -4.18
CA ALA A 155 23.50 -2.36 -4.49
C ALA A 155 24.17 -3.71 -4.78
N GLY A 156 24.90 -3.78 -5.91
CA GLY A 156 25.61 -4.98 -6.36
C GLY A 156 24.80 -5.92 -7.27
N ASN A 157 23.55 -5.58 -7.62
CA ASN A 157 22.78 -6.36 -8.58
C ASN A 157 23.41 -6.33 -9.99
N PRO A 158 23.40 -7.46 -10.73
CA PRO A 158 24.00 -7.53 -12.07
C PRO A 158 23.07 -7.08 -13.20
N THR A 159 21.79 -6.83 -12.92
CA THR A 159 20.76 -6.58 -13.94
C THR A 159 20.51 -5.11 -14.20
N GLY A 160 21.04 -4.21 -13.35
CA GLY A 160 20.83 -2.76 -13.44
C GLY A 160 19.36 -2.36 -13.36
N CYS A 161 18.53 -3.16 -12.68
CA CYS A 161 17.10 -3.01 -12.75
C CYS A 161 16.53 -1.80 -12.01
N MET A 162 15.32 -1.40 -12.38
CA MET A 162 14.71 -0.14 -11.96
C MET A 162 13.19 -0.23 -11.81
N GLY A 163 12.59 0.85 -11.27
CA GLY A 163 11.13 0.99 -11.20
C GLY A 163 10.52 1.49 -12.50
N LEU A 164 9.21 1.38 -12.62
CA LEU A 164 8.48 1.72 -13.85
C LEU A 164 8.56 3.21 -14.19
N THR A 165 8.63 4.07 -13.18
CA THR A 165 8.85 5.52 -13.37
C THR A 165 10.24 5.82 -13.92
N ASP A 166 11.26 5.05 -13.52
CA ASP A 166 12.62 5.21 -14.05
C ASP A 166 12.70 4.76 -15.52
N TYR A 167 11.92 3.73 -15.88
CA TYR A 167 11.87 3.20 -17.25
C TYR A 167 11.05 4.07 -18.21
N LEU A 168 9.78 4.37 -17.89
CA LEU A 168 8.87 5.14 -18.75
C LEU A 168 9.09 6.66 -18.66
N GLY A 169 9.77 7.13 -17.60
CA GLY A 169 9.98 8.54 -17.30
C GLY A 169 8.87 9.16 -16.45
N ALA A 170 9.24 10.16 -15.64
CA ALA A 170 8.32 10.86 -14.73
C ALA A 170 7.20 11.64 -15.44
N ASP A 171 7.42 12.03 -16.70
CA ASP A 171 6.46 12.74 -17.53
C ASP A 171 5.50 11.81 -18.29
N TYR A 172 5.65 10.49 -18.18
CA TYR A 172 4.76 9.52 -18.80
C TYR A 172 3.30 9.79 -18.42
N ARG A 173 2.40 9.75 -19.40
CA ARG A 173 0.96 9.76 -19.20
C ARG A 173 0.32 8.68 -20.06
N SER A 174 -0.66 7.98 -19.49
CA SER A 174 -1.48 7.00 -20.20
C SER A 174 -2.39 7.67 -21.23
N THR A 175 -3.11 6.86 -22.03
CA THR A 175 -4.11 7.39 -22.98
C THR A 175 -5.25 8.16 -22.30
N ALA A 176 -5.51 7.88 -21.02
CA ALA A 176 -6.45 8.64 -20.17
C ALA A 176 -5.83 9.88 -19.51
N GLY A 177 -4.58 10.21 -19.81
CA GLY A 177 -3.84 11.31 -19.19
C GLY A 177 -3.39 11.04 -17.75
N LEU A 178 -3.40 9.79 -17.30
CA LEU A 178 -3.01 9.43 -15.93
C LEU A 178 -1.50 9.25 -15.82
N PRO A 179 -0.86 9.70 -14.72
CA PRO A 179 0.49 9.25 -14.40
C PRO A 179 0.50 7.76 -14.06
N ILE A 180 1.69 7.17 -13.91
CA ILE A 180 1.84 5.84 -13.33
C ILE A 180 1.22 5.84 -11.92
N VAL A 181 0.45 4.82 -11.57
CA VAL A 181 -0.07 4.62 -10.22
C VAL A 181 0.83 3.61 -9.50
N ASN A 182 1.57 4.06 -8.49
CA ASN A 182 2.47 3.21 -7.71
C ASN A 182 1.76 2.67 -6.46
N VAL A 183 1.70 1.35 -6.31
CA VAL A 183 1.19 0.69 -5.10
C VAL A 183 2.30 -0.18 -4.48
N PRO A 184 3.23 0.45 -3.72
CA PRO A 184 4.39 -0.25 -3.18
C PRO A 184 4.06 -1.13 -1.96
N GLY A 185 5.02 -1.99 -1.64
CA GLY A 185 4.99 -3.01 -0.58
C GLY A 185 5.79 -4.22 -1.03
N CYS A 186 6.39 -4.97 -0.10
CA CYS A 186 7.12 -6.19 -0.43
C CYS A 186 6.68 -7.34 0.51
N PRO A 187 5.58 -8.05 0.18
CA PRO A 187 4.68 -7.77 -0.94
C PRO A 187 3.73 -6.59 -0.64
N VAL A 188 2.96 -6.16 -1.63
CA VAL A 188 1.86 -5.20 -1.44
C VAL A 188 0.86 -5.74 -0.41
N GLN A 189 0.28 -4.87 0.43
CA GLN A 189 -0.79 -5.31 1.34
C GLN A 189 -2.05 -5.62 0.50
N PRO A 190 -2.79 -6.71 0.78
CA PRO A 190 -3.85 -7.20 -0.11
C PRO A 190 -4.90 -6.15 -0.49
N ASP A 191 -5.53 -5.55 0.53
CA ASP A 191 -6.60 -4.57 0.32
C ASP A 191 -6.07 -3.24 -0.24
N ASN A 192 -4.83 -2.84 0.04
CA ASN A 192 -4.25 -1.60 -0.47
C ASN A 192 -4.23 -1.59 -2.01
N PHE A 193 -3.87 -2.73 -2.62
CA PHE A 193 -3.93 -2.85 -4.07
C PHE A 193 -5.37 -2.90 -4.56
N MET A 194 -6.23 -3.71 -3.95
CA MET A 194 -7.63 -3.84 -4.39
C MET A 194 -8.42 -2.54 -4.23
N GLU A 195 -8.20 -1.76 -3.18
CA GLU A 195 -8.76 -0.41 -2.98
C GLU A 195 -8.27 0.55 -4.07
N THR A 196 -7.00 0.46 -4.45
CA THR A 196 -6.44 1.29 -5.54
C THR A 196 -7.02 0.91 -6.89
N LEU A 197 -7.06 -0.40 -7.21
CA LEU A 197 -7.66 -0.91 -8.43
C LEU A 197 -9.13 -0.52 -8.52
N LEU A 198 -9.88 -0.66 -7.43
CA LEU A 198 -11.28 -0.25 -7.35
C LEU A 198 -11.45 1.24 -7.65
N TRP A 199 -10.59 2.11 -7.11
CA TRP A 199 -10.61 3.54 -7.45
C TRP A 199 -10.40 3.76 -8.95
N VAL A 200 -9.39 3.12 -9.53
CA VAL A 200 -9.06 3.24 -10.96
C VAL A 200 -10.23 2.76 -11.83
N LEU A 201 -10.92 1.68 -11.43
CA LEU A 201 -12.13 1.18 -12.10
C LEU A 201 -13.32 2.14 -11.97
N HIS A 202 -13.53 2.74 -10.80
CA HIS A 202 -14.55 3.80 -10.65
C HIS A 202 -14.22 5.02 -11.51
N GLN A 203 -12.95 5.38 -11.63
CA GLN A 203 -12.53 6.47 -12.51
C GLN A 203 -12.79 6.11 -13.99
N ALA A 204 -12.53 4.87 -14.39
CA ALA A 204 -12.87 4.35 -15.73
C ALA A 204 -14.38 4.36 -16.01
N ALA A 205 -15.21 4.13 -14.98
CA ALA A 205 -16.66 4.24 -15.05
C ALA A 205 -17.17 5.70 -15.07
N GLY A 206 -16.28 6.70 -14.95
CA GLY A 206 -16.67 8.11 -14.79
C GLY A 206 -17.32 8.43 -13.44
N LEU A 207 -17.14 7.56 -12.44
CA LEU A 207 -17.74 7.65 -11.10
C LEU A 207 -16.78 8.20 -10.04
N ALA A 208 -15.49 8.29 -10.34
CA ALA A 208 -14.48 8.87 -9.45
C ALA A 208 -13.66 9.94 -10.18
N PRO A 209 -13.15 10.95 -9.46
CA PRO A 209 -12.19 11.88 -10.02
C PRO A 209 -10.83 11.21 -10.23
N THR A 210 -9.91 11.96 -10.84
CA THR A 210 -8.50 11.55 -10.95
C THR A 210 -7.95 11.11 -9.61
N ILE A 211 -7.37 9.92 -9.59
CA ILE A 211 -6.76 9.33 -8.39
C ILE A 211 -5.77 10.29 -7.71
N PRO A 212 -5.94 10.60 -6.41
CA PRO A 212 -5.05 11.52 -5.70
C PRO A 212 -3.77 10.80 -5.27
N LEU A 213 -2.67 11.10 -5.98
CA LEU A 213 -1.35 10.55 -5.74
C LEU A 213 -0.40 11.57 -5.08
N ASP A 214 0.57 11.07 -4.32
CA ASP A 214 1.68 11.88 -3.78
C ASP A 214 2.82 12.04 -4.80
N GLU A 215 3.90 12.74 -4.41
CA GLU A 215 5.08 12.97 -5.26
C GLU A 215 5.85 11.68 -5.63
N LYS A 216 5.55 10.56 -4.98
CA LYS A 216 6.09 9.22 -5.30
C LYS A 216 5.07 8.36 -6.04
N LEU A 217 4.02 9.02 -6.54
CA LEU A 217 2.92 8.48 -7.31
C LEU A 217 2.07 7.45 -6.53
N ARG A 218 2.04 7.56 -5.20
CA ARG A 218 1.31 6.63 -4.33
C ARG A 218 -0.06 7.18 -3.95
N PRO A 219 -1.11 6.35 -3.85
CA PRO A 219 -2.40 6.74 -3.28
C PRO A 219 -2.26 7.42 -1.92
N THR A 220 -2.66 8.69 -1.84
CA THR A 220 -2.43 9.53 -0.65
C THR A 220 -3.15 9.02 0.60
N TRP A 221 -4.28 8.34 0.45
CA TRP A 221 -5.03 7.77 1.58
C TRP A 221 -4.38 6.52 2.17
N LEU A 222 -3.55 5.80 1.40
CA LEU A 222 -2.86 4.60 1.84
C LEU A 222 -1.46 4.91 2.38
N PHE A 223 -0.74 5.82 1.72
CA PHE A 223 0.67 6.09 2.00
C PHE A 223 0.94 7.49 2.58
N GLY A 224 -0.10 8.29 2.84
CA GLY A 224 0.05 9.64 3.39
C GLY A 224 0.45 9.69 4.87
N LYS A 225 0.44 8.55 5.57
CA LYS A 225 0.78 8.43 6.99
C LYS A 225 1.92 7.45 7.21
N THR A 226 2.65 7.67 8.30
CA THR A 226 3.75 6.78 8.68
C THR A 226 3.24 5.54 9.42
N VAL A 227 4.03 4.48 9.39
CA VAL A 227 3.81 3.26 10.19
C VAL A 227 3.69 3.60 11.67
N HIS A 228 4.45 4.56 12.17
CA HIS A 228 4.44 4.96 13.57
C HIS A 228 3.13 5.66 13.98
N GLU A 229 2.56 6.49 13.12
CA GLU A 229 1.26 7.13 13.37
C GLU A 229 0.10 6.11 13.50
N GLY A 230 0.29 4.88 13.00
CA GLY A 230 -0.66 3.78 13.12
C GLY A 230 -0.32 2.72 14.16
N CYS A 231 0.86 2.77 14.78
CA CYS A 231 1.38 1.68 15.60
C CYS A 231 0.77 1.68 17.01
N ASP A 232 0.12 0.59 17.40
CA ASP A 232 -0.41 0.38 18.75
C ASP A 232 0.67 0.32 19.85
N ARG A 233 1.94 0.05 19.47
CA ARG A 233 3.10 0.18 20.36
C ARG A 233 3.61 1.63 20.48
N GLY A 234 2.98 2.59 19.82
CA GLY A 234 3.37 4.01 19.82
C GLY A 234 3.36 4.65 21.21
N SER A 235 2.45 4.21 22.09
CA SER A 235 2.41 4.70 23.48
C SER A 235 3.65 4.33 24.29
N TYR A 236 4.32 3.22 23.97
CA TYR A 236 5.60 2.87 24.61
C TYR A 236 6.72 3.82 24.16
N TYR A 237 6.72 4.20 22.87
CA TYR A 237 7.66 5.19 22.34
C TYR A 237 7.47 6.57 23.00
N GLU A 238 6.23 7.06 23.10
CA GLU A 238 5.86 8.31 23.79
C GLU A 238 6.44 8.38 25.21
N GLN A 239 6.46 7.23 25.90
CA GLN A 239 6.89 7.13 27.29
C GLN A 239 8.36 6.75 27.44
N GLY A 240 9.15 6.71 26.36
CA GLY A 240 10.54 6.28 26.41
C GLY A 240 10.72 4.85 26.95
N ASP A 241 9.75 3.96 26.68
CA ASP A 241 9.77 2.56 27.12
C ASP A 241 10.05 1.65 25.92
N PHE A 242 11.29 1.19 25.79
CA PHE A 242 11.76 0.51 24.59
C PHE A 242 12.06 -0.96 24.86
N ALA A 243 11.90 -1.78 23.82
CA ALA A 243 12.37 -3.15 23.79
C ALA A 243 13.90 -3.17 23.68
N ASN A 244 14.54 -4.15 24.34
CA ASN A 244 15.96 -4.47 24.17
C ASN A 244 16.17 -5.83 23.48
N ASP A 245 15.08 -6.57 23.27
CA ASP A 245 15.04 -7.86 22.58
C ASP A 245 13.66 -8.07 21.93
N TYR A 246 13.57 -9.05 21.03
CA TYR A 246 12.39 -9.29 20.20
C TYR A 246 11.19 -9.92 20.93
N ASN A 247 11.36 -10.41 22.17
CA ASN A 247 10.26 -10.99 22.95
C ASN A 247 9.44 -9.92 23.70
N SER A 248 9.86 -8.66 23.64
CA SER A 248 9.20 -7.56 24.34
C SER A 248 7.92 -7.11 23.63
N PRO A 249 6.84 -6.78 24.37
CA PRO A 249 5.66 -6.13 23.79
C PRO A 249 5.87 -4.63 23.52
N LYS A 250 7.04 -4.07 23.85
CA LYS A 250 7.32 -2.62 23.80
C LYS A 250 7.71 -2.14 22.40
N CYS A 251 7.94 -0.83 22.28
CA CYS A 251 8.40 -0.22 21.04
C CYS A 251 9.77 -0.77 20.60
N LEU A 252 9.88 -1.10 19.31
CA LEU A 252 11.03 -1.79 18.72
C LEU A 252 12.05 -0.86 18.05
N VAL A 253 11.94 0.46 18.23
CA VAL A 253 12.80 1.44 17.53
C VAL A 253 14.29 1.17 17.77
N LYS A 254 14.66 0.77 18.99
CA LYS A 254 16.05 0.47 19.39
C LYS A 254 16.62 -0.84 18.83
N ILE A 255 15.80 -1.66 18.18
CA ILE A 255 16.22 -2.95 17.63
C ILE A 255 15.92 -3.06 16.13
N GLY A 256 15.79 -1.92 15.43
CA GLY A 256 15.71 -1.90 13.96
C GLY A 256 14.42 -1.32 13.35
N CYS A 257 13.45 -0.88 14.16
CA CYS A 257 12.18 -0.43 13.59
C CYS A 257 12.26 1.00 13.00
N TRP A 258 12.15 1.09 11.67
CA TRP A 258 12.11 2.35 10.90
C TRP A 258 10.73 3.00 10.83
N GLY A 259 9.74 2.48 11.57
CA GLY A 259 8.35 2.92 11.49
C GLY A 259 8.10 4.45 11.55
N PRO A 260 8.88 5.26 12.31
CA PRO A 260 8.71 6.71 12.35
C PRO A 260 8.91 7.46 11.03
N VAL A 261 9.58 6.86 10.04
CA VAL A 261 9.93 7.53 8.78
C VAL A 261 9.48 6.74 7.54
N VAL A 262 8.68 5.69 7.73
CA VAL A 262 8.18 4.82 6.66
C VAL A 262 6.71 5.09 6.42
N ASN A 263 6.35 5.45 5.19
CA ASN A 263 4.98 5.64 4.75
C ASN A 263 4.31 4.30 4.44
N CYS A 264 3.45 3.82 5.33
CA CYS A 264 2.70 2.58 5.19
C CYS A 264 1.61 2.51 6.27
N ASN A 265 0.42 2.02 5.90
CA ASN A 265 -0.75 1.95 6.79
C ASN A 265 -0.89 0.60 7.54
N VAL A 266 -0.01 -0.39 7.30
CA VAL A 266 -0.17 -1.78 7.78
C VAL A 266 -0.42 -1.87 9.29
N THR A 267 0.25 -1.07 10.11
CA THR A 267 0.03 -1.08 11.57
C THR A 267 -1.34 -0.57 11.97
N LYS A 268 -1.91 0.37 11.21
CA LYS A 268 -3.25 0.90 11.43
C LYS A 268 -4.33 -0.02 10.85
N ARG A 269 -4.03 -0.68 9.73
CA ARG A 269 -4.97 -1.48 8.93
C ARG A 269 -5.02 -2.95 9.34
N GLY A 270 -3.90 -3.50 9.82
CA GLY A 270 -3.64 -4.94 9.83
C GLY A 270 -3.10 -5.43 8.48
N TRP A 271 -2.87 -6.74 8.37
CA TRP A 271 -2.41 -7.37 7.12
C TRP A 271 -3.57 -8.01 6.34
N MET A 272 -4.28 -8.96 6.95
CA MET A 272 -5.47 -9.62 6.39
C MET A 272 -6.60 -9.54 7.42
N ASP A 273 -7.72 -8.91 7.08
CA ASP A 273 -8.88 -8.74 7.99
C ASP A 273 -8.52 -8.20 9.38
N GLY A 274 -7.58 -7.26 9.45
CA GLY A 274 -7.11 -6.69 10.72
C GLY A 274 -6.14 -7.59 11.51
N VAL A 275 -5.80 -8.77 11.00
CA VAL A 275 -4.82 -9.70 11.59
C VAL A 275 -3.42 -9.43 11.07
N GLY A 276 -2.42 -9.53 11.95
CA GLY A 276 -1.01 -9.44 11.59
C GLY A 276 -0.51 -8.00 11.50
N GLY A 277 0.49 -7.79 10.65
CA GLY A 277 1.19 -6.52 10.47
C GLY A 277 2.69 -6.68 10.69
N CYS A 278 3.35 -5.61 11.14
CA CYS A 278 4.79 -5.61 11.37
C CYS A 278 5.10 -5.20 12.83
N PRO A 279 5.37 -3.93 13.19
CA PRO A 279 5.84 -3.62 14.54
C PRO A 279 4.75 -3.76 15.59
N ASN A 280 3.47 -3.63 15.22
CA ASN A 280 2.35 -3.90 16.11
C ASN A 280 2.39 -5.35 16.66
N VAL A 281 2.80 -6.30 15.82
CA VAL A 281 2.92 -7.73 16.17
C VAL A 281 4.34 -8.20 16.50
N GLY A 282 5.32 -7.29 16.63
CA GLY A 282 6.68 -7.64 17.08
C GLY A 282 7.74 -7.73 15.97
N GLY A 283 7.37 -7.54 14.71
CA GLY A 283 8.30 -7.49 13.58
C GLY A 283 8.79 -6.07 13.31
N ILE A 284 10.09 -5.83 13.23
CA ILE A 284 10.61 -4.49 12.91
C ILE A 284 10.12 -4.02 11.54
N CYS A 285 9.78 -2.74 11.43
CA CYS A 285 9.51 -2.14 10.14
C CYS A 285 10.83 -1.93 9.39
N ILE A 286 10.95 -2.55 8.23
CA ILE A 286 12.17 -2.51 7.37
C ILE A 286 12.07 -1.50 6.22
N GLY A 287 10.99 -0.72 6.16
CA GLY A 287 10.79 0.28 5.11
C GLY A 287 10.41 -0.28 3.74
N CYS A 288 9.81 -1.47 3.68
CA CYS A 288 9.55 -2.18 2.41
C CYS A 288 8.68 -1.44 1.39
N THR A 289 7.98 -0.37 1.76
CA THR A 289 7.15 0.47 0.86
C THR A 289 7.88 1.71 0.33
N MET A 290 9.15 1.91 0.70
CA MET A 290 9.88 3.15 0.47
C MET A 290 10.81 3.03 -0.76
N PRO A 291 11.03 4.12 -1.52
CA PRO A 291 11.95 4.11 -2.66
C PRO A 291 13.41 3.79 -2.31
N GLY A 292 13.80 3.95 -1.04
CA GLY A 292 15.16 3.63 -0.59
C GLY A 292 15.35 2.17 -0.15
N PHE A 293 14.32 1.33 -0.27
CA PHE A 293 14.38 -0.06 0.15
C PHE A 293 15.11 -0.92 -0.89
N PRO A 294 16.04 -1.80 -0.46
CA PRO A 294 16.44 -2.10 0.92
C PRO A 294 17.63 -1.27 1.43
N ASP A 295 18.44 -0.69 0.55
CA ASP A 295 19.79 -0.21 0.87
C ASP A 295 19.85 0.84 1.99
N LYS A 296 18.89 1.77 2.05
CA LYS A 296 18.87 2.83 3.08
C LYS A 296 18.47 2.34 4.47
N PHE A 297 17.98 1.11 4.56
CA PHE A 297 17.42 0.52 5.78
C PHE A 297 18.29 -0.61 6.33
N MET A 298 19.31 -1.05 5.59
CA MET A 298 20.25 -2.07 6.03
C MET A 298 21.43 -1.49 6.84
N PRO A 299 21.97 -2.25 7.82
CA PRO A 299 21.47 -3.53 8.32
C PRO A 299 20.14 -3.37 9.08
N PHE A 300 19.14 -4.20 8.76
CA PHE A 300 17.77 -3.98 9.24
C PHE A 300 17.63 -4.01 10.77
N MET A 301 18.46 -4.80 11.46
CA MET A 301 18.36 -5.02 12.90
C MET A 301 19.09 -3.95 13.73
N ASP A 302 19.79 -3.01 13.09
CA ASP A 302 20.46 -1.92 13.77
C ASP A 302 19.48 -0.77 14.04
N GLU A 303 19.61 -0.12 15.20
CA GLU A 303 18.78 1.05 15.53
C GLU A 303 18.92 2.14 14.44
N PRO A 304 17.82 2.65 13.87
CA PRO A 304 17.89 3.73 12.89
C PRO A 304 18.61 4.95 13.48
N PRO A 305 19.57 5.59 12.76
CA PRO A 305 20.35 6.70 13.31
C PRO A 305 19.50 7.83 13.91
N GLY A 306 18.41 8.22 13.23
CA GLY A 306 17.46 9.22 13.73
C GLY A 306 16.58 8.75 14.90
N GLY A 307 16.43 7.43 15.07
CA GLY A 307 15.74 6.82 16.22
C GLY A 307 16.47 7.05 17.54
N SER A 308 17.81 7.09 17.52
CA SER A 308 18.64 7.22 18.72
C SER A 308 18.42 8.54 19.49
N LEU A 309 18.33 9.66 18.76
CA LEU A 309 18.15 10.99 19.36
C LEU A 309 16.79 11.12 20.04
N SER A 310 15.73 10.78 19.32
CA SER A 310 14.36 10.84 19.82
C SER A 310 14.15 9.90 21.00
N SER A 311 14.65 8.66 20.91
CA SER A 311 14.59 7.68 21.99
C SER A 311 15.32 8.15 23.25
N SER A 312 16.47 8.79 23.10
CA SER A 312 17.23 9.35 24.22
C SER A 312 16.49 10.49 24.91
N LEU A 313 15.89 11.40 24.14
CA LEU A 313 15.10 12.52 24.68
C LEU A 313 13.86 12.04 25.44
N MET A 314 13.10 11.08 24.88
CA MET A 314 11.90 10.55 25.55
C MET A 314 12.25 9.83 26.85
N SER A 315 13.41 9.18 26.91
CA SER A 315 13.88 8.45 28.10
C SER A 315 14.10 9.36 29.31
N LEU A 316 14.33 10.66 29.12
CA LEU A 316 14.59 11.61 30.22
C LEU A 316 13.35 11.88 31.08
N TYR A 317 12.18 12.03 30.46
CA TYR A 317 10.94 12.39 31.16
C TYR A 317 9.90 11.25 31.20
N GLY A 318 10.06 10.23 30.36
CA GLY A 318 9.19 9.05 30.29
C GLY A 318 8.90 8.40 31.65
N PRO A 319 9.90 8.08 32.49
CA PRO A 319 9.67 7.52 33.82
C PRO A 319 8.81 8.39 34.74
N PHE A 320 8.95 9.72 34.64
CA PHE A 320 8.15 10.67 35.42
C PHE A 320 6.68 10.66 34.97
N ILE A 321 6.42 10.71 33.66
CA ILE A 321 5.05 10.63 33.11
C ILE A 321 4.38 9.30 33.46
N ARG A 322 5.10 8.18 33.37
CA ARG A 322 4.60 6.86 33.80
C ARG A 322 4.19 6.87 35.27
N SER A 323 4.99 7.49 36.13
CA SER A 323 4.70 7.59 37.56
C SER A 323 3.42 8.41 37.83
N LEU A 324 3.23 9.55 37.16
CA LEU A 324 2.02 10.36 37.27
C LEU A 324 0.77 9.61 36.76
N ARG A 325 0.87 8.91 35.63
CA ARG A 325 -0.21 8.06 35.09
C ARG A 325 -0.57 6.95 36.07
N SER A 326 0.42 6.30 36.69
CA SER A 326 0.20 5.25 37.70
C SER A 326 -0.53 5.76 38.95
N ILE A 327 -0.22 6.97 39.43
CA ILE A 327 -0.93 7.59 40.56
C ILE A 327 -2.43 7.77 40.21
N THR A 328 -2.71 8.32 39.03
CA THR A 328 -4.08 8.57 38.58
C THR A 328 -4.84 7.25 38.37
N ASN A 329 -4.20 6.26 37.75
CA ASN A 329 -4.77 4.93 37.56
C ASN A 329 -5.14 4.27 38.90
N ARG A 330 -4.25 4.30 39.90
CA ARG A 330 -4.56 3.81 41.27
C ARG A 330 -5.74 4.52 41.93
N SER A 331 -5.98 5.78 41.59
CA SER A 331 -7.16 6.50 42.09
C SER A 331 -8.43 6.10 41.34
N ALA A 332 -8.34 5.91 40.02
CA ALA A 332 -9.47 5.49 39.18
C ALA A 332 -9.89 4.04 39.44
N ASP A 333 -8.95 3.18 39.85
CA ASP A 333 -9.16 1.77 40.19
C ASP A 333 -9.69 1.56 41.62
N ARG A 334 -10.04 2.63 42.33
CA ARG A 334 -10.69 2.57 43.63
C ARG A 334 -12.18 2.83 43.47
N GLU A 335 -12.99 1.91 43.99
CA GLU A 335 -14.42 2.14 44.08
C GLU A 335 -14.74 3.35 44.96
N PRO A 336 -15.80 4.10 44.62
CA PRO A 336 -16.26 5.17 45.49
C PRO A 336 -16.78 4.61 46.82
N LYS A 337 -16.58 5.37 47.91
CA LYS A 337 -16.86 4.93 49.29
C LYS A 337 -18.30 4.47 49.56
N TRP A 338 -19.26 4.93 48.76
CA TRP A 338 -20.68 4.62 48.95
C TRP A 338 -21.13 3.29 48.31
N ARG A 339 -20.22 2.56 47.67
CA ARG A 339 -20.45 1.16 47.25
C ARG A 339 -20.02 0.24 48.37
N HIS A 340 -20.95 -0.10 49.25
CA HIS A 340 -20.72 -1.00 50.37
C HIS A 340 -22.02 -1.73 50.74
N ASN A 341 -21.91 -2.85 51.47
CA ASN A 341 -23.03 -3.66 51.94
C ASN A 341 -23.33 -3.41 53.44
N GLU A 342 -23.21 -2.16 53.88
CA GLU A 342 -23.50 -1.81 55.29
C GLU A 342 -24.97 -1.37 55.42
N PRO A 343 -25.56 -1.40 56.63
CA PRO A 343 -26.97 -1.08 56.83
C PRO A 343 -27.38 0.36 56.46
N ALA A 344 -26.43 1.30 56.40
CA ALA A 344 -26.71 2.71 56.12
C ALA A 344 -26.53 3.05 54.63
N LEU A 345 -27.50 3.70 54.00
CA LEU A 345 -27.35 4.20 52.63
C LEU A 345 -26.48 5.47 52.60
N THR A 346 -25.30 5.40 51.98
CA THR A 346 -24.35 6.55 51.90
C THR A 346 -24.11 7.11 50.49
N SER A 347 -24.93 6.73 49.52
CA SER A 347 -24.82 7.18 48.11
C SER A 347 -25.13 8.66 47.86
N GLY A 348 -25.52 9.40 48.90
CA GLY A 348 -26.01 10.78 48.77
C GLY A 348 -27.49 10.87 48.35
N TYR A 349 -28.21 9.74 48.30
CA TYR A 349 -29.66 9.76 48.10
C TYR A 349 -30.38 10.43 49.28
N GLN A 350 -31.19 11.45 48.97
CA GLN A 350 -32.10 12.05 49.93
C GLN A 350 -33.54 11.65 49.56
N PRO A 351 -34.27 10.90 50.42
CA PRO A 351 -35.66 10.59 50.15
C PRO A 351 -36.49 11.89 50.13
N ARG A 352 -37.23 12.12 49.04
CA ARG A 352 -38.07 13.32 48.83
C ARG A 352 -39.27 13.43 49.79
N TRP A 353 -39.57 12.37 50.54
CA TRP A 353 -40.62 12.34 51.55
C TRP A 353 -40.00 12.09 52.92
N THR A 354 -39.59 13.15 53.60
CA THR A 354 -39.55 13.14 55.07
C THR A 354 -40.98 13.22 55.56
N GLY A 355 -41.61 12.06 55.73
CA GLY A 355 -42.88 11.98 56.45
C GLY A 355 -42.71 12.69 57.79
N ARG A 356 -43.54 13.73 57.98
CA ARG A 356 -43.78 14.40 59.26
C ARG A 356 -43.89 13.34 60.37
N LYS A 357 -43.14 13.53 61.46
CA LYS A 357 -43.57 12.99 62.76
C LYS A 357 -44.76 13.78 63.25
#